data_AF-D0NDI5-F1
#
_entry.id   AF-D0NDI5-F1
#
_cell.length_a   1.000
_cell.length_b   1.000
_cell.length_c   1.000
_cell.angle_alpha   90.00
_cell.angle_beta   90.00
_cell.angle_gamma   90.00
#
_symmetry.space_group_name_H-M   'P 1'
#
loop_
_entity.id
_entity.type
_entity.pdbx_description
1 polymer ?
#
loop_
_entity_poly.entity_id
_entity_poly.type
_entity_poly.pdbx_seq_one_letter_code
_entity_poly.pdbx_strand_id
1 'polypeptide(L)'
;MVLDFSESRELAVLKPNTHQRPLDHTSLRWALSHSPSRLLAKDQDFCYLEIMKPYGTADGRRGWAKVSHSIKHKACPEFRNAQGLDVHRAELFYCGLFFEETDALGVLNATVYYNVKGDKTPSVLMPMVQKSRGKRTIELVNHYLKMSNMILKSRKISLTRALQLQGEKRCAACANYLSMWRPKDKCVMCGSVRLFVR
;
A
#
# COMPACT_ATOMS: atom_id res chain seq x y z
N MET A 1 -3.50 8.13 1.65
CA MET A 1 -2.34 7.28 1.26
C MET A 1 -2.81 6.36 0.14
N VAL A 2 -2.16 6.40 -1.01
CA VAL A 2 -2.47 5.49 -2.12
C VAL A 2 -1.62 4.25 -1.94
N LEU A 3 -2.25 3.18 -1.46
CA LEU A 3 -1.65 1.85 -1.45
C LEU A 3 -2.04 1.21 -2.77
N ASP A 4 -1.07 0.63 -3.48
CA ASP A 4 -1.24 -0.15 -4.73
C ASP A 4 -1.16 0.59 -6.07
N PHE A 5 -1.36 1.91 -6.10
CA PHE A 5 -1.42 2.68 -7.35
C PHE A 5 -0.49 3.89 -7.34
N SER A 6 -0.08 4.32 -8.54
CA SER A 6 0.74 5.53 -8.72
C SER A 6 -0.04 6.78 -8.34
N GLU A 7 -1.32 6.81 -8.71
CA GLU A 7 -2.27 7.83 -8.31
C GLU A 7 -3.59 7.18 -7.92
N SER A 8 -4.32 7.77 -6.98
CA SER A 8 -5.69 7.38 -6.68
C SER A 8 -6.48 8.57 -6.16
N ARG A 9 -7.74 8.63 -6.57
CA ARG A 9 -8.72 9.64 -6.16
C ARG A 9 -9.97 8.96 -5.66
N GLU A 10 -10.50 9.48 -4.57
CA GLU A 10 -11.84 9.15 -4.13
C GLU A 10 -12.82 10.02 -4.91
N LEU A 11 -13.65 9.38 -5.73
CA LEU A 11 -14.62 10.08 -6.59
C LEU A 11 -15.90 10.40 -5.82
N ALA A 12 -16.33 9.49 -4.95
CA ALA A 12 -17.49 9.68 -4.09
C ALA A 12 -17.36 8.81 -2.84
N VAL A 13 -17.70 9.38 -1.69
CA VAL A 13 -17.89 8.62 -0.45
C VAL A 13 -19.31 8.07 -0.44
N LEU A 14 -19.44 6.74 -0.38
CA LEU A 14 -20.73 6.06 -0.30
C LEU A 14 -21.12 5.78 1.15
N LYS A 15 -20.11 5.51 1.98
CA LYS A 15 -20.28 5.32 3.42
C LYS A 15 -19.05 5.86 4.14
N PRO A 16 -19.16 6.96 4.89
CA PRO A 16 -18.04 7.51 5.64
C PRO A 16 -17.81 6.72 6.93
N ASN A 17 -16.60 6.85 7.48
CA ASN A 17 -16.31 6.44 8.85
C ASN A 17 -17.16 7.23 9.83
N THR A 18 -17.50 6.61 10.95
CA THR A 18 -18.24 7.24 12.05
C THR A 18 -17.46 7.07 13.36
N HIS A 19 -17.81 7.83 14.40
CA HIS A 19 -17.23 7.62 15.73
C HIS A 19 -17.44 6.20 16.26
N GLN A 20 -18.58 5.58 15.96
CA GLN A 20 -18.90 4.21 16.37
C GLN A 20 -18.18 3.15 15.52
N ARG A 21 -17.92 3.47 14.25
CA ARG A 21 -17.23 2.58 13.29
C ARG A 21 -16.12 3.34 12.58
N PRO A 22 -15.00 3.63 13.27
CA PRO A 22 -13.93 4.45 12.72
C PRO A 22 -13.10 3.73 11.65
N LEU A 23 -13.29 2.42 11.47
CA LEU A 23 -12.56 1.58 10.52
C LEU A 23 -13.42 1.11 9.33
N ASP A 24 -14.66 1.56 9.27
CA ASP A 24 -15.66 1.21 8.26
C ASP A 24 -15.79 2.35 7.26
N HIS A 25 -15.43 2.12 6.00
CA HIS A 25 -15.49 3.11 4.92
C HIS A 25 -15.84 2.43 3.62
N THR A 26 -16.63 3.09 2.78
CA THR A 26 -16.91 2.63 1.42
C THR A 26 -16.90 3.80 0.46
N SER A 27 -16.17 3.67 -0.63
CA SER A 27 -16.09 4.72 -1.64
C SER A 27 -15.96 4.20 -3.05
N LEU A 28 -16.41 5.04 -3.99
CA LEU A 28 -16.08 4.91 -5.40
C LEU A 28 -14.73 5.56 -5.64
N ARG A 29 -13.81 4.83 -6.23
CA ARG A 29 -12.44 5.28 -6.47
C ARG A 29 -12.04 5.16 -7.93
N TRP A 30 -11.15 6.06 -8.31
CA TRP A 30 -10.34 5.95 -9.50
C TRP A 30 -8.87 5.78 -9.11
N ALA A 31 -8.13 5.02 -9.90
CA ALA A 31 -6.68 4.93 -9.72
C ALA A 31 -5.95 4.72 -11.05
N LEU A 32 -4.70 5.17 -11.09
CA LEU A 32 -3.78 4.99 -12.20
C LEU A 32 -2.58 4.15 -11.75
N SER A 33 -2.25 3.15 -12.53
CA SER A 33 -1.04 2.35 -12.41
C SER A 33 -0.16 2.57 -13.63
N HIS A 34 1.03 3.11 -13.41
CA HIS A 34 2.04 3.13 -14.48
C HIS A 34 2.60 1.73 -14.75
N SER A 35 2.82 1.44 -16.02
CA SER A 35 3.57 0.27 -16.44
C SER A 35 5.04 0.43 -16.06
N PRO A 36 5.71 -0.63 -15.56
CA PRO A 36 7.16 -0.61 -15.33
C PRO A 36 7.96 -0.32 -16.61
N SER A 37 7.39 -0.65 -17.78
CA SER A 37 7.94 -0.32 -19.09
C SER A 37 6.80 -0.06 -20.08
N ARG A 38 6.67 1.19 -20.54
CA ARG A 38 5.68 1.57 -21.55
C ARG A 38 5.85 0.86 -22.89
N LEU A 39 7.04 0.28 -23.14
CA LEU A 39 7.30 -0.57 -24.31
C LEU A 39 6.65 -1.95 -24.20
N LEU A 40 6.44 -2.46 -22.98
CA LEU A 40 5.93 -3.81 -22.71
C LEU A 40 4.45 -3.84 -22.34
N ALA A 41 3.94 -2.77 -21.74
CA ALA A 41 2.52 -2.63 -21.41
C ALA A 41 2.15 -1.15 -21.29
N LYS A 42 0.89 -0.83 -21.62
CA LYS A 42 0.32 0.51 -21.43
C LYS A 42 0.05 0.77 -19.95
N ASP A 43 -0.07 2.05 -19.59
CA ASP A 43 -0.56 2.44 -18.28
C ASP A 43 -2.02 2.00 -18.13
N GLN A 44 -2.43 1.70 -16.90
CA GLN A 44 -3.75 1.17 -16.59
C GLN A 44 -4.49 2.08 -15.63
N ASP A 45 -5.73 2.44 -15.96
CA ASP A 45 -6.63 3.04 -14.99
C ASP A 45 -7.69 2.05 -14.51
N PHE A 46 -8.23 2.33 -13.33
CA PHE A 46 -9.22 1.51 -12.67
C PHE A 46 -10.33 2.39 -12.13
N CYS A 47 -11.57 1.96 -12.32
CA CYS A 47 -12.74 2.47 -11.59
C CYS A 47 -13.29 1.32 -10.75
N TYR A 48 -13.37 1.51 -9.43
CA TYR A 48 -13.73 0.44 -8.50
C TYR A 48 -14.42 0.95 -7.24
N LEU A 49 -15.22 0.07 -6.65
CA LEU A 49 -15.66 0.22 -5.27
C LEU A 49 -14.56 -0.26 -4.35
N GLU A 50 -14.24 0.54 -3.34
CA GLU A 50 -13.37 0.16 -2.23
C GLU A 50 -14.20 0.06 -0.96
N ILE A 51 -14.07 -1.07 -0.26
CA ILE A 51 -14.71 -1.30 1.04
C ILE A 51 -13.59 -1.60 2.04
N MET A 52 -13.58 -0.83 3.12
CA MET A 52 -12.67 -0.99 4.24
C MET A 52 -13.50 -1.34 5.47
N LYS A 53 -13.22 -2.47 6.13
CA LYS A 53 -13.93 -2.84 7.36
C LYS A 53 -13.17 -3.86 8.21
N PRO A 54 -13.42 -3.90 9.54
CA PRO A 54 -13.04 -5.03 10.37
C PRO A 54 -13.75 -6.32 9.97
N TYR A 55 -13.12 -7.45 10.24
CA TYR A 55 -13.72 -8.79 10.17
C TYR A 55 -13.19 -9.68 11.29
N GLY A 56 -13.87 -10.79 11.56
CA GLY A 56 -13.38 -11.85 12.44
C GLY A 56 -12.94 -13.05 11.61
N THR A 57 -11.83 -13.66 11.97
CA THR A 57 -11.38 -14.92 11.37
C THR A 57 -12.07 -16.11 12.03
N ALA A 58 -12.04 -17.28 11.39
CA ALA A 58 -12.66 -18.49 11.92
C ALA A 58 -12.06 -18.95 13.26
N ASP A 59 -10.78 -18.65 13.50
CA ASP A 59 -10.07 -18.90 14.76
C ASP A 59 -10.26 -17.78 15.81
N GLY A 60 -11.16 -16.82 15.54
CA GLY A 60 -11.56 -15.78 16.50
C GLY A 60 -10.62 -14.56 16.57
N ARG A 61 -9.63 -14.46 15.68
CA ARG A 61 -8.75 -13.28 15.59
C ARG A 61 -9.49 -12.12 14.95
N ARG A 62 -9.05 -10.90 15.29
CA ARG A 62 -9.54 -9.70 14.63
C ARG A 62 -8.72 -9.45 13.38
N GLY A 63 -9.43 -9.10 12.32
CA GLY A 63 -8.86 -8.68 11.07
C GLY A 63 -9.43 -7.33 10.62
N TRP A 64 -8.74 -6.74 9.66
CA TRP A 64 -9.23 -5.59 8.91
C TRP A 64 -8.89 -5.78 7.44
N ALA A 65 -9.85 -5.51 6.57
CA ALA A 65 -9.70 -5.70 5.14
C ALA A 65 -10.01 -4.42 4.39
N LYS A 66 -9.22 -4.16 3.34
CA LYS A 66 -9.52 -3.25 2.24
C LYS A 66 -9.74 -4.09 0.99
N VAL A 67 -10.95 -4.11 0.46
CA VAL A 67 -11.33 -4.90 -0.71
C VAL A 67 -11.73 -3.97 -1.85
N SER A 68 -11.34 -4.32 -3.07
CA SER A 68 -11.56 -3.53 -4.27
C SER A 68 -12.14 -4.38 -5.40
N HIS A 69 -13.22 -3.91 -6.01
CA HIS A 69 -13.85 -4.56 -7.16
C HIS A 69 -14.27 -3.52 -8.20
N SER A 70 -13.86 -3.73 -9.45
CA SER A 70 -14.12 -2.79 -10.53
C SER A 70 -15.60 -2.69 -10.87
N ILE A 71 -16.06 -1.47 -11.13
CA ILE A 71 -17.41 -1.21 -11.60
C ILE A 71 -17.38 -0.23 -12.77
N LYS A 72 -18.42 -0.27 -13.60
CA LYS A 72 -18.66 0.77 -14.61
C LYS A 72 -19.49 1.89 -13.98
N HIS A 73 -19.01 3.12 -14.03
CA HIS A 73 -19.70 4.26 -13.45
C HIS A 73 -19.58 5.52 -14.31
N LYS A 74 -20.66 6.30 -14.44
CA LYS A 74 -20.71 7.50 -15.30
C LYS A 74 -19.75 8.61 -14.86
N ALA A 75 -19.45 8.68 -13.56
CA ALA A 75 -18.45 9.63 -13.02
C ALA A 75 -17.00 9.29 -13.43
N CYS A 76 -16.76 8.11 -14.00
CA CYS A 76 -15.45 7.67 -14.45
C CYS A 76 -15.56 6.96 -15.80
N PRO A 77 -15.89 7.73 -16.87
CA PRO A 77 -15.96 7.17 -18.22
C PRO A 77 -14.58 6.63 -18.63
N GLU A 78 -14.57 5.67 -19.55
CA GLU A 78 -13.32 5.20 -20.14
C GLU A 78 -12.69 6.31 -20.98
N PHE A 79 -11.37 6.46 -20.86
CA PHE A 79 -10.62 7.35 -21.73
C PHE A 79 -10.69 6.82 -23.16
N ARG A 80 -11.11 7.67 -24.08
CA ARG A 80 -11.05 7.40 -25.52
C ARG A 80 -9.72 7.91 -26.04
N ASN A 81 -9.08 7.14 -26.93
CA ASN A 81 -7.78 7.50 -27.54
C ASN A 81 -7.72 8.94 -28.11
N ALA A 82 -8.86 9.52 -28.48
CA ALA A 82 -8.98 10.91 -28.94
C ALA A 82 -8.62 11.99 -27.89
N GLN A 83 -8.46 11.62 -26.61
CA GLN A 83 -8.15 12.54 -25.51
C GLN A 83 -6.64 12.61 -25.19
N GLY A 84 -5.78 12.02 -26.02
CA GLY A 84 -4.32 12.07 -25.88
C GLY A 84 -3.74 11.26 -24.71
N LEU A 85 -4.59 10.58 -23.93
CA LEU A 85 -4.17 9.69 -22.84
C LEU A 85 -4.12 8.24 -23.36
N ASP A 86 -2.92 7.68 -23.46
CA ASP A 86 -2.74 6.26 -23.80
C ASP A 86 -2.84 5.37 -22.55
N VAL A 87 -4.03 5.33 -21.97
CA VAL A 87 -4.33 4.59 -20.73
C VAL A 87 -5.43 3.57 -20.99
N HIS A 88 -5.23 2.36 -20.48
CA HIS A 88 -6.18 1.26 -20.61
C HIS A 88 -7.04 1.09 -19.35
N ARG A 89 -8.37 1.01 -19.52
CA ARG A 89 -9.27 0.61 -18.44
C ARG A 89 -9.08 -0.87 -18.10
N ALA A 90 -8.46 -1.12 -16.95
CA ALA A 90 -8.31 -2.45 -16.40
C ALA A 90 -9.39 -2.74 -15.34
N GLU A 91 -9.58 -4.03 -15.04
CA GLU A 91 -10.62 -4.51 -14.13
C GLU A 91 -9.99 -5.29 -12.97
N LEU A 92 -10.34 -4.90 -11.74
CA LEU A 92 -10.02 -5.59 -10.49
C LEU A 92 -11.18 -6.51 -10.12
N PHE A 93 -10.90 -7.77 -9.80
CA PHE A 93 -11.91 -8.73 -9.39
C PHE A 93 -11.65 -9.20 -7.96
N TYR A 94 -12.37 -8.62 -7.00
CA TYR A 94 -12.28 -9.03 -5.58
C TYR A 94 -10.85 -8.96 -5.02
N CYS A 95 -10.06 -7.99 -5.49
CA CYS A 95 -8.72 -7.74 -4.97
C CYS A 95 -8.81 -7.25 -3.52
N GLY A 96 -7.77 -7.48 -2.72
CA GLY A 96 -7.78 -6.95 -1.36
C GLY A 96 -6.46 -7.02 -0.61
N LEU A 97 -6.41 -6.23 0.45
CA LEU A 97 -5.37 -6.20 1.46
C LEU A 97 -6.01 -6.56 2.80
N PHE A 98 -5.51 -7.60 3.42
CA PHE A 98 -6.03 -8.18 4.66
C PHE A 98 -4.96 -8.11 5.72
N PHE A 99 -5.29 -7.57 6.89
CA PHE A 99 -4.46 -7.60 8.07
C PHE A 99 -5.13 -8.41 9.16
N GLU A 100 -4.39 -9.32 9.77
CA GLU A 100 -4.87 -10.18 10.86
C GLU A 100 -3.91 -10.09 12.05
N GLU A 101 -4.46 -10.13 13.25
CA GLU A 101 -3.66 -10.17 14.47
C GLU A 101 -2.82 -11.44 14.55
N THR A 102 -1.61 -11.33 15.11
CA THR A 102 -0.78 -12.48 15.43
C THR A 102 -0.61 -12.59 16.94
N ASP A 103 -0.03 -13.70 17.41
CA ASP A 103 0.27 -13.88 18.83
C ASP A 103 1.44 -13.00 19.29
N ALA A 104 2.21 -12.43 18.36
CA ALA A 104 3.29 -11.51 18.64
C ALA A 104 2.77 -10.06 18.70
N LEU A 105 2.94 -9.41 19.86
CA LEU A 105 2.56 -8.01 20.05
C LEU A 105 3.23 -7.08 19.03
N GLY A 106 2.41 -6.25 18.38
CA GLY A 106 2.87 -5.30 17.37
C GLY A 106 3.21 -5.92 16.01
N VAL A 107 2.88 -7.21 15.80
CA VAL A 107 3.04 -7.90 14.52
C VAL A 107 1.66 -8.27 13.97
N LEU A 108 1.42 -7.91 12.71
CA LEU A 108 0.22 -8.29 11.96
C LEU A 108 0.62 -9.20 10.80
N ASN A 109 -0.19 -10.21 10.51
CA ASN A 109 -0.10 -10.93 9.27
C ASN A 109 -0.75 -10.09 8.16
N ALA A 110 -0.10 -9.99 7.01
CA ALA A 110 -0.59 -9.17 5.90
C ALA A 110 -0.70 -10.03 4.64
N THR A 111 -1.92 -10.21 4.16
CA THR A 111 -2.21 -10.96 2.93
C THR A 111 -2.66 -9.99 1.85
N VAL A 112 -2.06 -10.10 0.66
CA VAL A 112 -2.44 -9.31 -0.51
C VAL A 112 -2.95 -10.26 -1.58
N TYR A 113 -4.18 -10.02 -2.05
CA TYR A 113 -4.82 -10.79 -3.09
C TYR A 113 -5.07 -9.90 -4.32
N TYR A 114 -4.56 -10.34 -5.46
CA TYR A 114 -4.73 -9.66 -6.74
C TYR A 114 -5.32 -10.60 -7.77
N ASN A 115 -6.45 -10.20 -8.33
CA ASN A 115 -7.05 -10.82 -9.50
C ASN A 115 -7.43 -9.69 -10.47
N VAL A 116 -6.61 -9.54 -11.51
CA VAL A 116 -6.72 -8.45 -12.49
C VAL A 116 -6.86 -9.07 -13.85
N LYS A 117 -7.76 -8.53 -14.68
CA LYS A 117 -7.89 -8.95 -16.08
C LYS A 117 -6.56 -8.73 -16.82
N GLY A 118 -5.94 -9.80 -17.29
CA GLY A 118 -4.62 -9.79 -17.93
C GLY A 118 -4.64 -9.58 -19.44
N ASP A 119 -5.67 -8.94 -19.99
CA ASP A 119 -5.90 -8.89 -21.44
C ASP A 119 -4.81 -8.17 -22.24
N LYS A 120 -4.07 -7.24 -21.62
CA LYS A 120 -3.03 -6.42 -22.28
C LYS A 120 -1.67 -6.45 -21.60
N THR A 121 -1.42 -7.44 -20.74
CA THR A 121 -0.09 -7.70 -20.16
C THR A 121 0.26 -9.15 -20.43
N PRO A 122 1.45 -9.45 -21.00
CA PRO A 122 1.86 -10.83 -21.24
C PRO A 122 1.74 -11.67 -19.95
N SER A 123 1.06 -12.81 -20.04
CA SER A 123 0.72 -13.65 -18.88
C SER A 123 1.95 -14.08 -18.06
N VAL A 124 3.09 -14.27 -18.72
CA VAL A 124 4.38 -14.61 -18.10
C VAL A 124 4.90 -13.49 -17.19
N LEU A 125 4.60 -12.23 -17.49
CA LEU A 125 5.04 -11.07 -16.70
C LEU A 125 4.11 -10.78 -15.52
N MET A 126 2.85 -11.22 -15.57
CA MET A 126 1.83 -10.90 -14.58
C MET A 126 2.23 -11.30 -13.14
N PRO A 127 2.70 -12.53 -12.85
CA PRO A 127 3.11 -12.91 -11.50
C PRO A 127 4.26 -12.05 -10.97
N MET A 128 5.24 -11.71 -11.81
CA MET A 128 6.39 -10.90 -11.43
C MET A 128 5.96 -9.47 -11.08
N VAL A 129 5.11 -8.87 -11.92
CA VAL A 129 4.58 -7.51 -11.71
C VAL A 129 3.72 -7.47 -10.45
N GLN A 130 2.80 -8.41 -10.27
CA GLN A 130 1.93 -8.48 -9.08
C GLN A 130 2.73 -8.69 -7.80
N LYS A 131 3.72 -9.60 -7.79
CA LYS A 131 4.59 -9.84 -6.64
C LYS A 131 5.40 -8.60 -6.25
N SER A 132 5.99 -7.93 -7.25
CA SER A 132 6.75 -6.69 -7.03
C SER A 132 5.86 -5.58 -6.43
N ARG A 133 4.65 -5.39 -6.98
CA ARG A 133 3.66 -4.43 -6.48
C ARG A 133 3.22 -4.75 -5.05
N GLY A 134 2.79 -5.98 -4.79
CA GLY A 134 2.36 -6.42 -3.46
C GLY A 134 3.45 -6.22 -2.40
N LYS A 135 4.69 -6.63 -2.71
CA LYS A 135 5.83 -6.42 -1.81
C LYS A 135 6.04 -4.94 -1.49
N ARG A 136 6.08 -4.09 -2.53
CA ARG A 136 6.27 -2.65 -2.36
C ARG A 136 5.15 -2.01 -1.53
N THR A 137 3.90 -2.40 -1.74
CA THR A 137 2.77 -1.92 -0.92
C THR A 137 2.99 -2.24 0.55
N ILE A 138 3.26 -3.50 0.88
CA ILE A 138 3.44 -3.92 2.28
C ILE A 138 4.62 -3.20 2.93
N GLU A 139 5.73 -3.04 2.21
CA GLU A 139 6.89 -2.28 2.69
C GLU A 139 6.55 -0.81 3.00
N LEU A 140 5.75 -0.16 2.12
CA LEU A 140 5.30 1.22 2.31
C LEU A 140 4.32 1.35 3.49
N VAL A 141 3.34 0.45 3.61
CA VAL A 141 2.40 0.44 4.75
C VAL A 141 3.17 0.27 6.05
N ASN A 142 4.03 -0.74 6.13
CA ASN A 142 4.81 -1.01 7.33
C ASN A 142 5.71 0.17 7.68
N HIS A 143 6.32 0.80 6.67
CA HIS A 143 7.11 2.01 6.88
C HIS A 143 6.28 3.16 7.46
N TYR A 144 5.11 3.43 6.90
CA TYR A 144 4.22 4.47 7.38
C TYR A 144 3.73 4.19 8.80
N LEU A 145 3.32 2.96 9.11
CA LEU A 145 2.90 2.57 10.45
C LEU A 145 4.02 2.79 11.47
N LYS A 146 5.27 2.43 11.14
CA LYS A 146 6.43 2.70 12.00
C LYS A 146 6.64 4.20 12.19
N MET A 147 6.64 4.99 11.12
CA MET A 147 6.82 6.44 11.20
C MET A 147 5.73 7.11 12.03
N SER A 148 4.46 6.81 11.75
CA SER A 148 3.32 7.34 12.50
C SER A 148 3.41 6.99 13.98
N ASN A 149 3.77 5.75 14.30
CA ASN A 149 3.97 5.31 15.68
C ASN A 149 5.12 6.09 16.36
N MET A 150 6.20 6.39 15.65
CA MET A 150 7.31 7.20 16.19
C MET A 150 6.93 8.67 16.39
N ILE A 151 6.21 9.28 15.45
CA ILE A 151 5.73 10.67 15.57
C ILE A 151 4.77 10.79 16.76
N LEU A 152 3.80 9.88 16.85
CA LEU A 152 2.83 9.86 17.95
C LEU A 152 3.49 9.55 19.30
N LYS A 153 4.50 8.68 19.32
CA LYS A 153 5.28 8.34 20.51
C LYS A 153 6.53 9.18 20.67
N SER A 154 6.57 10.40 20.13
CA SER A 154 7.68 11.37 20.25
C SER A 154 7.89 11.85 21.71
N ARG A 155 8.12 10.91 22.62
CA ARG A 155 9.08 11.01 23.70
C ARG A 155 10.40 10.55 23.09
N LYS A 156 11.44 11.37 23.27
CA LYS A 156 12.83 11.14 22.82
C LYS A 156 13.16 9.64 22.76
N ILE A 157 13.58 9.13 21.60
CA ILE A 157 14.11 7.76 21.49
C ILE A 157 15.18 7.59 22.58
N SER A 158 15.04 6.57 23.42
CA SER A 158 16.05 6.31 24.45
C SER A 158 17.38 5.98 23.78
N LEU A 159 18.49 6.38 24.42
CA LEU A 159 19.83 6.09 23.94
C LEU A 159 20.03 4.58 23.69
N THR A 160 19.50 3.73 24.59
CA THR A 160 19.51 2.27 24.44
C THR A 160 18.84 1.82 23.15
N ARG A 161 17.68 2.40 22.80
CA ARG A 161 16.97 2.05 21.58
C ARG A 161 17.71 2.55 20.34
N ALA A 162 18.34 3.72 20.41
CA ALA A 162 19.17 4.25 19.33
C ALA A 162 20.38 3.33 19.05
N LEU A 163 21.10 2.92 20.10
CA LEU A 163 22.25 2.02 20.00
C LEU A 163 21.86 0.64 19.46
N GLN A 164 20.72 0.09 19.89
CA GLN A 164 20.19 -1.16 19.35
C GLN A 164 19.90 -1.06 17.85
N LEU A 165 19.20 -0.01 17.42
CA LEU A 165 18.89 0.21 16.00
C LEU A 165 20.17 0.40 15.17
N GLN A 166 21.18 1.06 15.73
CA GLN A 166 22.49 1.22 15.10
C GLN A 166 23.19 -0.14 14.91
N GLY A 167 23.22 -0.99 15.95
CA GLY A 167 23.78 -2.35 15.86
C GLY A 167 23.03 -3.24 14.87
N GLU A 168 21.71 -3.12 14.80
CA GLU A 168 20.84 -3.83 13.85
C GLU A 168 20.88 -3.25 12.42
N LYS A 169 21.67 -2.19 12.17
CA LYS A 169 21.74 -1.47 10.88
C LYS A 169 20.37 -0.97 10.41
N ARG A 170 19.56 -0.45 11.35
CA ARG A 170 18.22 0.07 11.09
C ARG A 170 18.18 1.59 11.26
N CYS A 171 17.31 2.24 10.50
CA CYS A 171 17.08 3.68 10.60
C CYS A 171 16.50 4.01 11.99
N ALA A 172 17.10 4.96 12.71
CA ALA A 172 16.60 5.40 14.01
C ALA A 172 15.19 6.04 13.95
N ALA A 173 14.80 6.60 12.80
CA ALA A 173 13.51 7.30 12.64
C ALA A 173 12.38 6.46 12.03
N CYS A 174 12.70 5.34 11.37
CA CYS A 174 11.67 4.47 10.77
C CYS A 174 11.88 2.97 11.01
N ALA A 175 12.94 2.59 11.73
CA ALA A 175 13.38 1.22 12.01
C ALA A 175 13.50 0.29 10.78
N ASN A 176 13.62 0.85 9.57
CA ASN A 176 13.86 0.06 8.36
C ASN A 176 15.35 -0.27 8.19
N TYR A 177 15.62 -1.45 7.63
CA TYR A 177 16.97 -1.90 7.35
C TYR A 177 17.66 -0.96 6.35
N LEU A 178 18.90 -0.60 6.65
CA LEU A 178 19.73 0.23 5.81
C LEU A 178 20.64 -0.68 4.97
N SER A 179 20.54 -0.57 3.64
CA SER A 179 21.42 -1.31 2.74
C SER A 179 22.90 -0.98 2.98
N MET A 180 23.76 -2.01 2.94
CA MET A 180 25.21 -1.86 3.05
C MET A 180 25.85 -1.41 1.73
N TRP A 181 25.20 -1.67 0.58
CA TRP A 181 25.76 -1.50 -0.76
C TRP A 181 25.62 -0.10 -1.33
N ARG A 182 24.91 0.79 -0.61
CA ARG A 182 24.88 2.22 -0.92
C ARG A 182 25.05 2.97 0.39
N PRO A 183 26.24 3.54 0.67
CA PRO A 183 26.43 4.43 1.82
C PRO A 183 25.68 5.73 1.53
N LYS A 184 24.37 5.71 1.68
CA LYS A 184 23.57 6.93 1.73
C LYS A 184 23.47 7.30 3.19
N ASP A 185 23.88 8.52 3.50
CA ASP A 185 23.72 9.13 4.83
C ASP A 185 22.26 9.23 5.26
N LYS A 186 21.32 8.97 4.35
CA LYS A 186 19.87 9.07 4.52
C LYS A 186 19.17 7.75 4.23
N CYS A 187 18.19 7.42 5.05
CA CYS A 187 17.28 6.30 4.80
C CYS A 187 16.52 6.52 3.48
N VAL A 188 16.49 5.52 2.59
CA VAL A 188 15.77 5.61 1.30
C VAL A 188 14.26 5.74 1.48
N MET A 189 13.74 5.28 2.62
CA MET A 189 12.30 5.26 2.90
C MET A 189 11.81 6.60 3.51
N CYS A 190 12.45 7.09 4.58
CA CYS A 190 12.03 8.33 5.27
C CYS A 190 12.97 9.53 5.07
N GLY A 191 14.10 9.39 4.38
CA GLY A 191 15.07 10.47 4.21
C GLY A 191 15.87 10.87 5.46
N SER A 192 15.57 10.30 6.63
CA SER A 192 16.26 10.64 7.89
C SER A 192 17.73 10.24 7.84
N VAL A 193 18.58 11.12 8.36
CA VAL A 193 20.03 10.90 8.44
C VAL A 193 20.31 9.74 9.40
N ARG A 194 21.34 8.92 9.13
CA ARG A 194 21.88 8.00 10.14
C ARG A 194 22.25 8.83 11.37
N LEU A 195 21.55 8.61 12.49
CA LEU A 195 22.04 9.10 13.77
C LEU A 195 23.33 8.35 14.08
N PHE A 196 24.47 9.00 13.79
CA PHE A 196 25.71 8.68 14.47
C PHE A 196 25.60 9.28 15.86
N VAL A 197 25.39 8.44 16.87
CA VAL A 197 25.79 8.81 18.22
C VAL A 197 27.32 8.85 18.15
N ARG A 198 27.89 10.07 18.15
CA ARG A 198 29.31 10.28 18.39
C ARG A 198 29.57 10.13 19.88
#